data_AF-A0A3D3VVH5-F1
#
_entry.id   AF-A0A3D3VVH5-F1
#
_cell.length_a   1.000
_cell.length_b   1.000
_cell.length_c   1.000
_cell.angle_alpha   90.00
_cell.angle_beta   90.00
_cell.angle_gamma   90.00
#
_symmetry.space_group_name_H-M   'P 1'
#
loop_
_entity.id
_entity.type
_entity.pdbx_description
1 polymer ?
#
loop_
_entity_poly.entity_id
_entity_poly.type
_entity_poly.pdbx_seq_one_letter_code
_entity_poly.pdbx_strand_id
1 'polypeptide(L)'
;MVPFDIEKLPFYPLNKSLPPIVQLKLRCKELNYLLNKLQKSLESKMLQEKTLTANDLAQSRSGQIQKNEDWAKNMLEEYGMEKLENGQVVEKK
;
A
#
# COMPACT_ATOMS: atom_id res chain seq x y z
N MET A 1 -23.97 -21.48 -6.23
CA MET A 1 -23.90 -20.08 -5.76
C MET A 1 -22.50 -19.57 -6.06
N VAL A 2 -22.35 -18.59 -6.94
CA VAL A 2 -21.05 -17.92 -7.16
C VAL A 2 -20.67 -17.23 -5.84
N PRO A 3 -19.48 -17.47 -5.27
CA PRO A 3 -19.08 -16.82 -4.02
C PRO A 3 -19.06 -15.31 -4.25
N PHE A 4 -19.93 -14.62 -3.52
CA PHE A 4 -19.98 -13.16 -3.53
C PHE A 4 -18.73 -12.65 -2.81
N ASP A 5 -17.73 -12.24 -3.59
CA ASP A 5 -16.48 -11.72 -3.05
C ASP A 5 -16.68 -10.28 -2.55
N ILE A 6 -16.98 -10.16 -1.26
CA ILE A 6 -17.18 -8.87 -0.57
C ILE A 6 -15.91 -8.00 -0.66
N GLU A 7 -14.73 -8.59 -0.87
CA GLU A 7 -13.50 -7.82 -0.95
C GLU A 7 -13.43 -6.92 -2.19
N LYS A 8 -14.05 -7.36 -3.29
CA LYS A 8 -14.07 -6.64 -4.57
C LYS A 8 -15.14 -5.57 -4.66
N LEU A 9 -16.04 -5.49 -3.68
CA LEU A 9 -17.09 -4.47 -3.68
C LEU A 9 -16.52 -3.07 -3.41
N PRO A 10 -16.95 -2.05 -4.17
CA PRO A 10 -16.62 -0.67 -3.85
C PRO A 10 -17.25 -0.29 -2.51
N PHE A 11 -16.45 0.28 -1.61
CA PHE A 11 -16.96 0.79 -0.33
C PHE A 11 -17.65 2.16 -0.48
N TYR A 12 -17.36 2.91 -1.55
CA TYR A 12 -17.96 4.21 -1.84
C TYR A 12 -18.34 4.33 -3.33
N PRO A 13 -19.53 4.87 -3.66
CA PRO A 13 -20.61 5.21 -2.75
C PRO A 13 -21.28 3.95 -2.15
N LEU A 14 -21.74 4.03 -0.89
CA LEU A 14 -22.35 2.87 -0.22
C LEU A 14 -23.68 2.47 -0.90
N ASN A 15 -23.76 1.23 -1.37
CA ASN A 15 -25.00 0.66 -1.87
C ASN A 15 -25.93 0.22 -0.72
N LYS A 16 -27.05 0.92 -0.56
CA LYS A 16 -28.06 0.68 0.49
C LYS A 16 -28.88 -0.61 0.29
N SER A 17 -28.85 -1.20 -0.89
CA SER A 17 -29.56 -2.45 -1.20
C SER A 17 -28.79 -3.70 -0.74
N LEU A 18 -27.53 -3.55 -0.30
CA LEU A 18 -26.73 -4.65 0.21
C LEU A 18 -27.23 -5.13 1.58
N PRO A 19 -26.96 -6.38 1.99
CA PRO A 19 -27.27 -6.84 3.35
C PRO A 19 -26.59 -5.96 4.42
N PRO A 20 -27.23 -5.69 5.58
CA PRO A 20 -26.66 -4.81 6.62
C PRO A 20 -25.24 -5.19 7.06
N ILE A 21 -24.95 -6.50 7.15
CA ILE A 21 -23.61 -6.99 7.50
C ILE A 21 -22.54 -6.62 6.46
N VAL A 22 -22.90 -6.65 5.18
CA VAL A 22 -22.01 -6.23 4.08
C VAL A 22 -21.83 -4.71 4.12
N GLN A 23 -22.91 -3.96 4.36
CA GLN A 23 -22.84 -2.51 4.50
C GLN A 23 -21.91 -2.10 5.65
N LEU A 24 -22.01 -2.76 6.81
CA LEU A 24 -21.12 -2.51 7.95
C LEU A 24 -19.65 -2.72 7.57
N LYS A 25 -19.33 -3.85 6.92
CA LYS A 25 -17.97 -4.13 6.45
C LYS A 25 -17.46 -3.06 5.48
N LEU A 26 -18.28 -2.63 4.51
CA LEU A 26 -17.91 -1.56 3.58
C LEU A 26 -17.71 -0.21 4.30
N ARG A 27 -18.52 0.12 5.31
CA ARG A 27 -18.32 1.31 6.15
C ARG A 27 -17.01 1.25 6.93
N CYS A 28 -16.65 0.10 7.48
CA CYS A 28 -15.34 -0.07 8.13
C CYS A 28 -14.19 0.13 7.13
N LYS A 29 -14.32 -0.34 5.88
CA LYS A 29 -13.33 -0.08 4.82
C LYS A 29 -13.21 1.41 4.50
N GLU A 30 -14.33 2.12 4.40
CA GLU A 30 -14.36 3.56 4.19
C GLU A 30 -13.64 4.31 5.33
N LEU A 31 -13.95 3.96 6.59
CA LEU A 31 -13.28 4.55 7.76
C LEU A 31 -11.78 4.29 7.75
N ASN A 32 -11.35 3.06 7.49
CA ASN A 32 -9.91 2.73 7.38
C ASN A 32 -9.22 3.51 6.26
N TYR A 33 -9.89 3.68 5.12
CA TYR A 33 -9.37 4.50 4.03
C TYR A 33 -9.20 5.96 4.46
N LEU A 34 -10.19 6.55 5.12
CA LEU A 34 -10.13 7.93 5.61
C LEU A 34 -9.05 8.13 6.68
N LEU A 35 -8.95 7.20 7.65
CA LEU A 35 -7.90 7.24 8.67
C LEU A 35 -6.50 7.16 8.06
N ASN A 36 -6.30 6.26 7.09
CA ASN A 36 -5.03 6.16 6.36
C ASN A 36 -4.70 7.45 5.59
N LYS A 37 -5.69 8.11 4.98
CA LYS A 37 -5.48 9.41 4.31
C LYS A 37 -5.10 10.51 5.30
N LEU A 38 -5.78 10.57 6.45
CA LEU A 38 -5.49 11.53 7.51
C LEU A 38 -4.08 11.31 8.07
N GLN A 39 -3.72 10.06 8.37
CA GLN A 39 -2.39 9.72 8.87
C GLN A 39 -1.30 10.16 7.89
N LYS A 40 -1.44 9.83 6.59
CA LYS A 40 -0.47 10.27 5.57
C LYS A 40 -0.38 11.79 5.44
N SER A 41 -1.51 12.48 5.55
CA SER A 41 -1.53 13.95 5.51
C SER A 41 -0.80 14.56 6.71
N LEU A 42 -0.99 13.99 7.90
CA LEU A 42 -0.31 14.41 9.12
C LEU A 42 1.19 14.17 9.02
N GLU A 43 1.60 12.96 8.61
CA GLU A 43 3.00 12.60 8.38
C GLU A 43 3.68 13.56 7.39
N SER A 44 3.01 13.86 6.27
CA SER A 44 3.52 14.82 5.28
C SER A 44 3.73 16.22 5.89
N LYS A 45 2.80 16.67 6.73
CA LYS A 45 2.90 17.98 7.38
C LYS A 45 4.02 17.99 8.43
N MET A 46 4.11 16.95 9.26
CA MET A 46 5.17 16.79 10.25
C MET A 46 6.56 16.70 9.62
N LEU A 47 6.67 16.08 8.45
CA LEU A 47 7.92 16.06 7.68
C LEU A 47 8.32 17.46 7.20
N GLN A 48 7.36 18.23 6.68
CA GLN A 48 7.59 19.62 6.23
C GLN A 48 7.99 20.53 7.39
N GLU A 49 7.32 20.38 8.54
CA GLU A 49 7.58 21.17 9.75
C GLU A 49 8.78 20.65 10.59
N LYS A 50 9.42 19.56 10.16
CA LYS A 50 10.55 18.90 10.85
C LYS A 50 10.24 18.48 12.29
N THR A 51 8.99 18.08 12.55
CA THR A 51 8.50 17.62 13.86
C THR A 51 8.36 16.10 13.93
N LEU A 52 8.68 15.39 12.84
CA LEU A 52 8.66 13.92 12.78
C LEU A 52 9.71 13.34 13.74
N THR A 53 9.34 12.30 14.51
CA THR A 53 10.29 11.69 15.44
C THR A 53 11.37 10.91 14.70
N ALA A 54 12.52 10.72 15.33
CA ALA A 54 13.62 9.94 14.74
C ALA A 54 13.22 8.50 14.42
N ASN A 55 12.35 7.89 15.24
CA ASN A 55 11.82 6.54 15.02
C ASN A 55 10.90 6.49 13.79
N ASP A 56 9.97 7.44 13.66
CA ASP A 56 9.07 7.51 12.50
C ASP A 56 9.85 7.76 11.20
N LEU A 57 10.92 8.55 11.27
CA LEU A 57 11.80 8.82 10.14
C LEU A 57 12.55 7.55 9.70
N ALA A 58 13.01 6.76 10.66
CA ALA A 58 13.69 5.49 10.40
C ALA A 58 12.75 4.45 9.77
N GLN A 59 11.51 4.35 10.27
CA GLN A 59 10.49 3.45 9.69
C GLN A 59 10.08 3.88 8.28
N SER A 60 9.95 5.18 8.02
CA SER A 60 9.66 5.71 6.68
C SER A 60 10.78 5.35 5.69
N ARG A 61 12.05 5.46 6.12
CA ARG A 61 13.21 5.10 5.29
C ARG A 61 13.29 3.61 5.00
N SER A 62 13.10 2.74 5.99
CA SER A 62 13.10 1.29 5.75
C SER A 62 11.98 0.87 4.80
N GLY A 63 10.79 1.45 4.95
CA GLY A 63 9.68 1.23 4.04
C GLY A 63 9.94 1.73 2.60
N GLN A 64 10.69 2.83 2.44
CA GLN A 64 11.11 3.31 1.12
C GLN A 64 12.18 2.43 0.47
N ILE A 65 13.14 1.93 1.26
CA ILE A 65 14.17 0.99 0.79
C ILE A 65 13.50 -0.27 0.25
N GLN A 66 12.58 -0.87 1.01
CA GLN A 66 11.87 -2.07 0.57
C GLN A 66 11.08 -1.85 -0.73
N LYS A 67 10.35 -0.73 -0.84
CA LYS A 67 9.61 -0.39 -2.06
C LYS A 67 10.52 -0.18 -3.27
N ASN A 68 11.69 0.42 -3.07
CA ASN A 68 12.67 0.61 -4.13
C ASN A 68 13.29 -0.73 -4.57
N GLU A 69 13.53 -1.64 -3.63
CA GLU A 69 14.00 -3.00 -3.93
C GLU A 69 12.95 -3.79 -4.71
N ASP A 70 11.69 -3.75 -4.28
CA ASP A 70 10.58 -4.41 -4.97
C ASP A 70 10.37 -3.82 -6.38
N TRP A 71 10.43 -2.48 -6.52
CA TRP A 71 10.35 -1.81 -7.81
C TRP A 71 11.52 -2.21 -8.74
N ALA A 72 12.74 -2.24 -8.21
CA ALA A 72 13.92 -2.63 -8.97
C ALA A 72 13.83 -4.08 -9.43
N LYS A 73 13.34 -4.98 -8.57
CA LYS A 73 13.12 -6.39 -8.93
C LYS A 73 12.06 -6.53 -10.03
N ASN A 74 10.94 -5.84 -9.92
CA ASN A 74 9.88 -5.87 -10.94
C ASN A 74 10.38 -5.33 -12.28
N MET A 75 11.13 -4.23 -12.28
CA MET A 75 11.77 -3.69 -13.50
C MET A 75 12.70 -4.71 -14.13
N LEU A 76 13.58 -5.34 -13.33
CA LEU A 76 14.49 -6.36 -13.85
C LEU A 76 13.72 -7.54 -14.45
N GLU A 77 12.67 -8.03 -13.78
CA GLU A 77 11.81 -9.09 -14.31
C GLU A 77 11.12 -8.70 -15.62
N GLU A 78 10.64 -7.46 -15.76
CA GLU A 78 10.03 -6.95 -17.00
C GLU A 78 11.01 -6.92 -18.18
N TYR A 79 12.28 -6.60 -17.93
CA TYR A 79 13.34 -6.60 -18.95
C TYR A 79 14.02 -7.97 -19.10
N GLY A 80 13.50 -9.03 -18.45
CA GLY A 80 14.08 -10.37 -18.52
C GLY A 80 15.46 -10.45 -17.87
N MET A 81 15.73 -9.65 -16.85
CA MET A 81 16.98 -9.59 -16.11
C MET A 81 16.79 -10.05 -14.66
N GLU A 82 17.87 -10.48 -14.01
CA GLU A 82 17.90 -10.89 -12.61
C GLU A 82 19.16 -10.36 -11.92
N LYS A 83 19.02 -9.94 -10.65
CA LYS A 83 20.13 -9.48 -9.82
C LYS A 83 20.69 -10.64 -9.01
N LEU A 84 21.95 -10.96 -9.21
CA LEU A 84 22.70 -11.98 -8.46
C LEU A 84 23.04 -11.48 -7.05
N GLU A 85 23.35 -12.43 -6.14
CA GLU A 85 23.72 -12.13 -4.74
C GLU A 85 24.97 -11.24 -4.62
N ASN A 86 25.85 -11.26 -5.62
CA ASN A 86 27.03 -10.39 -5.72
C ASN A 86 26.73 -8.98 -6.24
N GLY A 87 25.45 -8.67 -6.53
CA GLY A 87 25.00 -7.36 -7.01
C GLY A 87 25.05 -7.17 -8.53
N GLN A 88 25.51 -8.15 -9.31
CA GLN A 88 25.52 -8.08 -10.78
C GLN A 88 24.12 -8.34 -11.37
N VAL A 89 23.78 -7.64 -12.45
CA VAL A 89 22.53 -7.84 -13.20
C VAL A 89 22.84 -8.65 -14.46
N VAL A 90 22.10 -9.74 -14.68
CA VAL A 90 22.29 -10.66 -15.82
C VAL A 90 20.94 -10.91 -16.51
N GLU A 91 20.95 -11.20 -17.81
CA GLU A 91 19.74 -11.66 -18.51
C GLU A 91 19.35 -13.07 -18.03
N LYS A 92 18.05 -13.29 -17.78
CA LYS A 92 17.48 -14.62 -17.54
C LYS A 92 17.63 -15.43 -18.82
N LYS A 93 18.45 -16.49 -18.75
CA LYS A 93 18.56 -17.52 -19.79
C LYS A 93 17.29 -18.35 -19.90
#